data_AF-A0A6H1ZVX4-F1
#
_entry.id   AF-A0A6H1ZVX4-F1
#
_cell.length_a   1.000
_cell.length_b   1.000
_cell.length_c   1.000
_cell.angle_alpha   90.00
_cell.angle_beta   90.00
_cell.angle_gamma   90.00
#
_symmetry.space_group_name_H-M   'P 1'
#
loop_
_entity.id
_entity.type
_entity.pdbx_description
1 polymer ?
#
loop_
_entity_poly.entity_id
_entity_poly.type
_entity_poly.pdbx_seq_one_letter_code
_entity_poly.pdbx_strand_id
1 'polypeptide(L)'
;MAKIAGKDGKAVISANKSILDIQYLSGVVTITITGHGYLAGQRILIESVIGMDDLNGEFTVATVPTEDIITINLTTAQGPGNGGTTKKVITITGWTLDLADGEINITDSSSTTWADYMTKGRVTGSGAIEGFVETADNKPALGTAITLTLRINTTHYYSGTAYLISDGVVVEVPGAEAVKVTYNYRFTSTITYTKP
;
A
#
# COMPACT_ATOMS: atom_id res chain seq x y z
N MET A 1 -9.09 -21.98 8.20
CA MET A 1 -8.70 -20.59 7.86
C MET A 1 -7.31 -20.32 8.40
N ALA A 2 -6.35 -20.03 7.53
CA ALA A 2 -5.00 -19.67 7.96
C ALA A 2 -4.97 -18.21 8.37
N LYS A 3 -4.48 -17.93 9.58
CA LYS A 3 -4.30 -16.57 10.09
C LYS A 3 -2.84 -16.18 9.98
N ILE A 4 -2.58 -15.04 9.36
CA ILE A 4 -1.24 -14.48 9.19
C ILE A 4 -1.25 -13.08 9.80
N ALA A 5 -0.17 -12.71 10.48
CA ALA A 5 -0.02 -11.37 11.02
C ALA A 5 1.41 -10.88 10.86
N GLY A 6 1.58 -9.56 10.76
CA GLY A 6 2.89 -8.91 10.70
C GLY A 6 2.86 -7.59 11.46
N LYS A 7 4.02 -7.17 11.99
CA LYS A 7 4.17 -5.93 12.77
C LYS A 7 4.93 -4.81 12.04
N ASP A 8 5.52 -5.11 10.89
CA ASP A 8 6.31 -4.13 10.10
C ASP A 8 5.81 -4.02 8.65
N GLY A 9 4.62 -4.55 8.38
CA GLY A 9 4.05 -4.59 7.04
C GLY A 9 3.44 -3.28 6.64
N LYS A 10 4.27 -2.41 6.06
CA LYS A 10 3.83 -1.19 5.38
C LYS A 10 2.71 -1.54 4.39
N ALA A 11 1.57 -0.86 4.46
CA ALA A 11 0.60 -0.89 3.36
C ALA A 11 0.80 0.31 2.45
N VAL A 12 0.93 -0.04 1.18
CA VAL A 12 0.58 0.83 0.09
C VAL A 12 -0.93 0.74 -0.10
N ILE A 13 -1.58 1.88 -0.26
CA ILE A 13 -3.05 1.97 -0.34
C ILE A 13 -3.55 2.79 -1.54
N SER A 14 -2.66 3.25 -2.42
CA SER A 14 -3.06 4.07 -3.58
C SER A 14 -2.48 3.55 -4.88
N ALA A 15 -3.18 3.83 -5.97
CA ALA A 15 -2.72 3.52 -7.31
C ALA A 15 -1.44 4.29 -7.64
N ASN A 16 -0.58 3.69 -8.46
CA ASN A 16 0.62 4.34 -8.98
C ASN A 16 0.21 5.58 -9.79
N LYS A 17 0.88 6.70 -9.54
CA LYS A 17 0.86 7.89 -10.38
C LYS A 17 2.20 7.98 -11.11
N SER A 18 2.15 8.25 -12.42
CA SER A 18 3.35 8.36 -13.25
C SER A 18 4.10 9.66 -12.96
N ILE A 19 5.43 9.56 -12.86
CA ILE A 19 6.31 10.72 -12.77
C ILE A 19 6.61 11.21 -14.19
N LEU A 20 6.42 12.50 -14.44
CA LEU A 20 6.62 13.13 -15.75
C LEU A 20 8.00 13.77 -15.90
N ASP A 21 8.52 14.35 -14.81
CA ASP A 21 9.84 15.00 -14.80
C ASP A 21 10.43 14.96 -13.39
N ILE A 22 11.77 14.89 -13.31
CA ILE A 22 12.53 14.89 -12.07
C ILE A 22 13.72 15.83 -12.22
N GLN A 23 13.80 16.82 -11.32
CA GLN A 23 14.88 17.79 -11.30
C GLN A 23 15.54 17.82 -9.93
N TYR A 24 16.87 17.70 -9.88
CA TYR A 24 17.63 17.87 -8.66
C TYR A 24 18.32 19.22 -8.64
N LEU A 25 18.14 19.98 -7.56
CA LEU A 25 18.84 21.23 -7.32
C LEU A 25 19.14 21.39 -5.83
N SER A 26 20.43 21.45 -5.49
CA SER A 26 20.91 21.84 -4.16
C SER A 26 20.25 21.09 -2.99
N GLY A 27 20.17 19.76 -3.07
CA GLY A 27 19.62 18.93 -1.99
C GLY A 27 18.10 18.76 -2.03
N VAL A 28 17.43 19.30 -3.06
CA VAL A 28 15.99 19.19 -3.25
C VAL A 28 15.71 18.55 -4.62
N VAL A 29 14.85 17.55 -4.61
CA VAL A 29 14.29 16.94 -5.82
C VAL A 29 12.89 17.51 -6.04
N THR A 30 12.68 18.13 -7.20
CA THR A 30 11.36 18.56 -7.68
C THR A 30 10.83 17.49 -8.62
N ILE A 31 9.60 17.03 -8.38
CA ILE A 31 8.97 15.97 -9.15
C ILE A 31 7.65 16.49 -9.71
N THR A 32 7.47 16.34 -11.02
CA THR A 32 6.24 16.70 -11.72
C THR A 32 5.35 15.47 -11.88
N ILE A 33 4.14 15.52 -11.31
CA ILE A 33 3.13 14.45 -11.36
C ILE A 33 1.76 15.11 -11.49
N THR A 34 1.04 14.91 -12.60
CA THR A 34 -0.26 15.56 -12.82
C THR A 34 -1.31 15.17 -11.77
N GLY A 35 -1.99 16.16 -11.18
CA GLY A 35 -3.12 15.99 -10.27
C GLY A 35 -2.78 15.06 -9.12
N HIS A 36 -1.63 15.25 -8.48
CA HIS A 36 -1.10 14.24 -7.57
C HIS A 36 -1.90 14.14 -6.25
N GLY A 37 -2.52 15.24 -5.81
CA GLY A 37 -3.35 15.27 -4.61
C GLY A 37 -2.58 14.87 -3.35
N TYR A 38 -1.29 15.18 -3.31
CA TYR A 38 -0.40 14.96 -2.16
C TYR A 38 -0.30 16.23 -1.33
N LEU A 39 0.03 16.07 -0.06
CA LEU A 39 0.23 17.17 0.88
C LEU A 39 1.66 17.17 1.44
N ALA A 40 2.13 18.33 1.89
CA ALA A 40 3.40 18.42 2.61
C ALA A 40 3.34 17.56 3.89
N GLY A 41 4.44 16.88 4.23
CA GLY A 41 4.51 15.91 5.31
C GLY A 41 4.03 14.50 4.95
N GLN A 42 3.40 14.30 3.78
CA GLN A 42 2.88 12.99 3.41
C GLN A 42 4.00 11.99 3.05
N ARG A 43 3.87 10.75 3.52
CA ARG A 43 4.76 9.66 3.10
C ARG A 43 4.33 9.06 1.76
N ILE A 44 5.29 8.89 0.86
CA ILE A 44 5.12 8.30 -0.47
C ILE A 44 6.20 7.25 -0.73
N LEU A 45 5.90 6.31 -1.61
CA LEU A 45 6.85 5.33 -2.17
C LEU A 45 7.07 5.69 -3.63
N ILE A 46 8.34 5.86 -4.01
CA ILE A 46 8.79 6.10 -5.38
C ILE A 46 9.53 4.85 -5.87
N GLU A 47 9.20 4.40 -7.08
CA GLU A 47 9.77 3.20 -7.69
C GLU A 47 10.03 3.41 -9.18
N SER A 48 10.98 2.64 -9.72
CA SER A 48 11.33 2.58 -11.14
C SER A 48 11.82 3.90 -11.76
N VAL A 49 12.43 4.77 -10.95
CA VAL A 49 13.15 5.96 -11.43
C VAL A 49 14.47 5.51 -12.05
N ILE A 50 14.76 6.01 -13.25
CA ILE A 50 15.99 5.73 -13.99
C ILE A 50 16.95 6.91 -13.87
N GLY A 51 18.24 6.66 -13.63
CA GLY A 51 19.28 7.70 -13.57
C GLY A 51 19.40 8.42 -12.23
N MET A 52 18.55 8.08 -11.26
CA MET A 52 18.55 8.61 -9.90
C MET A 52 18.14 7.51 -8.91
N ASP A 53 19.01 6.51 -8.73
CA ASP A 53 18.69 5.28 -7.98
C ASP A 53 18.32 5.56 -6.53
N ASP A 54 18.94 6.57 -5.92
CA ASP A 54 18.65 7.00 -4.55
C ASP A 54 17.22 7.55 -4.37
N LEU A 55 16.51 7.88 -5.46
CA LEU A 55 15.10 8.29 -5.41
C LEU A 55 14.15 7.08 -5.42
N ASN A 56 14.64 5.85 -5.58
CA ASN A 56 13.81 4.65 -5.45
C ASN A 56 13.70 4.25 -3.97
N GLY A 57 12.57 4.57 -3.34
CA GLY A 57 12.36 4.34 -1.91
C GLY A 57 11.19 5.11 -1.33
N GLU A 58 11.13 5.15 0.01
CA GLU A 58 10.10 5.90 0.73
C GLU A 58 10.61 7.27 1.14
N PHE A 59 9.78 8.29 0.91
CA PHE A 59 10.10 9.67 1.18
C PHE A 59 8.93 10.38 1.84
N THR A 60 9.25 11.45 2.55
CA THR A 60 8.27 12.44 3.01
C THR A 60 8.25 13.60 2.03
N VAL A 61 7.07 13.98 1.55
CA VAL A 61 6.87 15.16 0.72
C VAL A 61 7.27 16.39 1.53
N ALA A 62 8.29 17.12 1.08
CA ALA A 62 8.78 18.31 1.78
C ALA A 62 7.82 19.49 1.56
N THR A 63 7.49 19.81 0.31
CA THR A 63 6.52 20.85 -0.05
C THR A 63 5.69 20.44 -1.26
N VAL A 64 4.56 21.13 -1.45
CA VAL A 64 3.67 21.00 -2.61
C VAL A 64 3.49 22.38 -3.24
N PRO A 65 4.40 22.79 -4.15
CA PRO A 65 4.31 24.11 -4.78
C PRO A 65 3.03 24.32 -5.61
N THR A 66 2.55 23.27 -6.29
CA THR A 66 1.33 23.30 -7.13
C THR A 66 0.64 21.94 -7.07
N GLU A 67 -0.54 21.79 -7.70
CA GLU A 67 -1.26 20.49 -7.80
C GLU A 67 -0.51 19.43 -8.62
N ASP A 68 0.50 19.85 -9.39
CA ASP A 68 1.27 19.00 -10.30
C ASP A 68 2.73 18.82 -9.85
N ILE A 69 3.14 19.45 -8.74
CA ILE A 69 4.54 19.50 -8.32
C ILE A 69 4.67 19.20 -6.83
N ILE A 70 5.57 18.28 -6.51
CA ILE A 70 6.05 18.05 -5.14
C ILE A 70 7.56 18.26 -5.06
N THR A 71 8.05 18.49 -3.84
CA THR A 71 9.47 18.45 -3.55
C THR A 71 9.80 17.42 -2.48
N ILE A 72 11.01 16.88 -2.53
CA ILE A 72 11.56 15.94 -1.57
C ILE A 72 12.98 16.39 -1.24
N ASN A 73 13.35 16.33 0.04
CA ASN A 73 14.73 16.55 0.44
C ASN A 73 15.54 15.28 0.16
N LEU A 74 16.57 15.42 -0.68
CA LEU A 74 17.52 14.34 -0.98
C LEU A 74 18.91 14.93 -0.92
N THR A 75 19.70 14.57 0.09
CA THR A 75 21.00 15.19 0.36
C THR A 75 22.15 14.60 -0.46
N THR A 76 21.92 13.50 -1.17
CA THR A 76 22.90 12.94 -2.11
C THR A 76 22.86 13.71 -3.42
N ALA A 77 24.04 14.04 -3.97
CA ALA A 77 24.13 14.71 -5.26
C ALA A 77 23.73 13.72 -6.38
N GLN A 78 22.84 14.13 -7.27
CA GLN A 78 22.28 13.27 -8.31
C GLN A 78 22.34 13.94 -9.69
N GLY A 79 22.41 13.13 -10.75
CA GLY A 79 22.13 13.54 -12.12
C GLY A 79 20.62 13.71 -12.37
N PRO A 80 20.18 14.11 -13.57
CA PRO A 80 18.75 14.16 -13.90
C PRO A 80 18.15 12.75 -13.86
N GLY A 81 16.98 12.62 -13.23
CA GLY A 81 16.20 11.39 -13.21
C GLY A 81 15.15 11.40 -14.31
N ASN A 82 14.68 10.22 -14.72
CA ASN A 82 13.56 10.11 -15.67
C ASN A 82 12.61 8.96 -15.31
N GLY A 83 11.32 9.18 -15.57
CA GLY A 83 10.25 8.21 -15.38
C GLY A 83 10.03 7.82 -13.93
N GLY A 84 9.48 6.63 -13.74
CA GLY A 84 9.10 6.09 -12.44
C GLY A 84 7.65 6.34 -12.06
N THR A 85 7.29 5.82 -10.90
CA THR A 85 5.95 5.96 -10.33
C THR A 85 6.03 6.33 -8.87
N THR A 86 5.00 7.02 -8.39
CA THR A 86 4.84 7.38 -6.98
C THR A 86 3.46 6.95 -6.49
N LYS A 87 3.36 6.64 -5.20
CA LYS A 87 2.11 6.28 -4.53
C LYS A 87 2.14 6.68 -3.06
N LYS A 88 0.99 7.03 -2.50
CA LYS A 88 0.80 7.26 -1.05
C LYS A 88 1.05 5.99 -0.25
N VAL A 89 1.71 6.14 0.90
CA VAL A 89 2.00 5.06 1.85
C VAL A 89 1.38 5.41 3.19
N ILE A 90 0.79 4.42 3.86
CA ILE A 90 0.38 4.55 5.26
C ILE A 90 1.31 3.73 6.13
N THR A 91 1.75 4.34 7.22
CA THR A 91 2.51 3.65 8.25
C THR A 91 1.57 2.72 9.02
N ILE A 92 1.67 1.44 8.72
CA ILE A 92 1.01 0.37 9.47
C ILE A 92 1.94 -0.11 10.57
N THR A 93 1.39 -0.24 11.78
CA THR A 93 2.05 -0.83 12.95
C THR A 93 1.67 -2.29 13.19
N GLY A 94 0.62 -2.77 12.52
CA GLY A 94 0.22 -4.16 12.57
C GLY A 94 -0.83 -4.51 11.53
N TRP A 95 -0.82 -5.74 11.04
CA TRP A 95 -1.87 -6.24 10.16
C TRP A 95 -2.17 -7.70 10.46
N THR A 96 -3.39 -8.10 10.16
CA THR A 96 -3.86 -9.48 10.13
C THR A 96 -4.39 -9.79 8.74
N LEU A 97 -4.26 -11.04 8.31
CA LEU A 97 -4.83 -11.60 7.09
C LEU A 97 -5.39 -12.98 7.42
N ASP A 98 -6.71 -13.10 7.30
CA ASP A 98 -7.42 -14.36 7.30
C ASP A 98 -7.60 -14.80 5.85
N LEU A 99 -6.87 -15.85 5.46
CA LEU A 99 -7.06 -16.49 4.17
C LEU A 99 -8.29 -17.40 4.24
N ALA A 100 -9.30 -17.04 3.46
CA ALA A 100 -10.46 -17.87 3.24
C ALA A 100 -10.09 -18.87 2.14
N ASP A 101 -9.64 -20.05 2.57
CA ASP A 101 -9.58 -21.22 1.70
C ASP A 101 -10.97 -21.84 1.72
N GLY A 102 -11.77 -21.51 0.70
CA GLY A 102 -13.05 -22.17 0.48
C GLY A 102 -12.79 -23.44 -0.32
N GLU A 103 -12.66 -24.57 0.35
CA GLU A 103 -12.80 -25.86 -0.32
C GLU A 103 -14.26 -26.01 -0.76
N ILE A 104 -14.53 -25.81 -2.05
CA ILE A 104 -15.85 -26.07 -2.62
C ILE A 104 -15.92 -27.56 -2.94
N ASN A 105 -16.70 -28.28 -2.15
CA ASN A 105 -17.06 -29.66 -2.45
C ASN A 105 -17.92 -29.68 -3.72
N ILE A 106 -17.42 -30.37 -4.74
CA ILE A 106 -18.08 -30.59 -6.04
C ILE A 106 -18.36 -32.07 -6.27
N THR A 107 -18.44 -32.84 -5.20
CA THR A 107 -18.76 -34.27 -5.26
C THR A 107 -20.10 -34.43 -5.95
N ASP A 108 -20.07 -35.05 -7.13
CA ASP A 108 -21.30 -35.39 -7.82
C ASP A 108 -22.05 -36.46 -7.03
N SER A 109 -23.38 -36.41 -7.10
CA SER A 109 -24.30 -37.39 -6.57
C SER A 109 -24.05 -38.83 -7.08
N SER A 110 -23.36 -38.98 -8.22
CA SER A 110 -22.96 -40.28 -8.76
C SER A 110 -21.57 -40.76 -8.30
N SER A 111 -20.81 -39.91 -7.59
CA SER A 111 -19.48 -40.25 -7.09
C SER A 111 -19.59 -41.29 -5.97
N THR A 112 -19.00 -42.46 -6.21
CA THR A 112 -18.90 -43.55 -5.22
C THR A 112 -17.53 -43.56 -4.52
N THR A 113 -16.69 -42.58 -4.82
CA THR A 113 -15.33 -42.44 -4.30
C THR A 113 -15.22 -41.30 -3.28
N TRP A 114 -13.99 -40.90 -2.95
CA TRP A 114 -13.72 -39.79 -2.05
C TRP A 114 -14.30 -38.48 -2.60
N ALA A 115 -14.61 -37.55 -1.69
CA ALA A 115 -15.18 -36.27 -2.07
C ALA A 115 -14.25 -35.50 -3.02
N ASP A 116 -14.83 -34.98 -4.11
CA ASP A 116 -14.14 -34.13 -5.07
C ASP A 116 -14.24 -32.67 -4.63
N TYR A 117 -13.13 -31.95 -4.72
CA TYR A 117 -13.05 -30.54 -4.38
C TYR A 117 -12.49 -29.76 -5.58
N MET A 118 -13.07 -28.60 -5.88
CA MET A 118 -12.50 -27.73 -6.91
C MET A 118 -11.08 -27.32 -6.54
N THR A 119 -10.16 -27.42 -7.49
CA THR A 119 -8.79 -26.92 -7.32
C THR A 119 -8.82 -25.42 -7.01
N LYS A 120 -8.11 -25.02 -5.94
CA LYS A 120 -8.08 -23.67 -5.35
C LYS A 120 -7.93 -22.55 -6.38
N GLY A 121 -9.04 -22.03 -6.88
CA GLY A 121 -9.04 -21.00 -7.91
C GLY A 121 -9.07 -19.57 -7.39
N ARG A 122 -9.56 -19.36 -6.16
CA ARG A 122 -9.73 -18.01 -5.60
C ARG A 122 -9.40 -17.98 -4.12
N VAL A 123 -8.13 -17.74 -3.80
CA VAL A 123 -7.71 -17.37 -2.46
C VAL A 123 -8.17 -15.93 -2.23
N THR A 124 -9.35 -15.78 -1.64
CA THR A 124 -9.80 -14.51 -1.09
C THR A 124 -9.33 -14.39 0.36
N GLY A 125 -9.30 -13.17 0.88
CA GLY A 125 -8.92 -12.96 2.26
C GLY A 125 -9.44 -11.63 2.77
N SER A 126 -9.53 -11.54 4.08
CA SER A 126 -9.91 -10.34 4.79
C SER A 126 -9.03 -10.18 6.01
N GLY A 127 -9.01 -8.99 6.59
CA GLY A 127 -8.29 -8.78 7.82
C GLY A 127 -8.41 -7.35 8.30
N ALA A 128 -7.54 -7.00 9.23
CA ALA A 128 -7.42 -5.66 9.76
C ALA A 128 -6.02 -5.13 9.54
N ILE A 129 -5.92 -3.83 9.28
CA ILE A 129 -4.68 -3.07 9.38
C ILE A 129 -4.82 -2.09 10.55
N GLU A 130 -3.78 -1.95 11.35
CA GLU A 130 -3.65 -0.96 12.41
C GLU A 130 -2.43 -0.11 12.11
N GLY A 131 -2.57 1.20 12.24
CA GLY A 131 -1.48 2.12 11.97
C GLY A 131 -1.72 3.51 12.50
N PHE A 132 -0.82 4.39 12.11
CA PHE A 132 -0.92 5.81 12.39
C PHE A 132 -1.16 6.56 11.09
N VAL A 133 -2.15 7.44 11.11
CA VAL A 133 -2.48 8.37 10.04
C VAL A 133 -2.10 9.76 10.53
N GLU A 134 -1.12 10.38 9.88
CA GLU A 134 -0.75 11.76 10.16
C GLU A 134 -1.85 12.70 9.62
N THR A 135 -2.10 13.77 10.37
CA THR A 135 -3.32 14.63 10.38
C THR A 135 -3.68 15.37 9.08
N ALA A 136 -3.01 15.12 7.97
CA ALA A 136 -3.31 15.73 6.67
C ALA A 136 -3.83 14.66 5.67
N ASP A 137 -5.15 14.53 5.53
CA ASP A 137 -5.89 13.79 4.48
C ASP A 137 -5.48 12.34 4.16
N ASN A 138 -4.84 11.65 5.10
CA ASN A 138 -4.27 10.31 4.87
C ASN A 138 -5.23 9.14 5.15
N LYS A 139 -6.55 9.40 5.28
CA LYS A 139 -7.51 8.30 5.45
C LYS A 139 -7.92 7.74 4.08
N PRO A 140 -7.60 6.49 3.74
CA PRO A 140 -8.08 5.88 2.51
C PRO A 140 -9.60 5.87 2.51
N ALA A 141 -10.18 6.23 1.37
CA ALA A 141 -11.62 6.23 1.19
C ALA A 141 -12.17 4.80 1.34
N LEU A 142 -13.14 4.63 2.24
CA LEU A 142 -13.87 3.37 2.36
C LEU A 142 -14.59 3.06 1.04
N GLY A 143 -14.70 1.77 0.71
CA GLY A 143 -15.38 1.31 -0.50
C GLY A 143 -14.66 1.59 -1.83
N THR A 144 -13.48 2.24 -1.83
CA THR A 144 -12.67 2.39 -3.03
C THR A 144 -11.70 1.22 -3.19
N ALA A 145 -11.57 0.70 -4.41
CA ALA A 145 -10.65 -0.40 -4.70
C ALA A 145 -9.21 0.11 -4.57
N ILE A 146 -8.43 -0.54 -3.72
CA ILE A 146 -7.02 -0.24 -3.50
C ILE A 146 -6.17 -1.46 -3.81
N THR A 147 -4.97 -1.25 -4.33
CA THR A 147 -3.94 -2.30 -4.31
C THR A 147 -3.36 -2.34 -2.91
N LEU A 148 -3.63 -3.42 -2.18
CA LEU A 148 -3.12 -3.63 -0.83
C LEU A 148 -1.93 -4.58 -0.88
N THR A 149 -0.81 -4.13 -0.34
CA THR A 149 0.40 -4.96 -0.16
C THR A 149 0.68 -5.11 1.33
N LEU A 150 0.71 -6.35 1.81
CA LEU A 150 0.96 -6.72 3.21
C LEU A 150 2.33 -7.39 3.31
N ARG A 151 3.33 -6.64 3.75
CA ARG A 151 4.71 -7.15 3.86
C ARG A 151 4.90 -7.91 5.17
N ILE A 152 5.44 -9.12 5.09
CA ILE A 152 6.02 -9.81 6.26
C ILE A 152 7.43 -9.28 6.49
N ASN A 153 8.20 -9.14 5.40
CA ASN A 153 9.52 -8.53 5.37
C ASN A 153 9.76 -7.95 3.96
N THR A 154 11.00 -7.54 3.67
CA THR A 154 11.38 -6.92 2.38
C THR A 154 11.18 -7.83 1.17
N THR A 155 11.26 -9.15 1.34
CA THR A 155 11.23 -10.13 0.25
C THR A 155 9.97 -11.00 0.24
N HIS A 156 9.19 -10.99 1.32
CA HIS A 156 7.98 -11.79 1.46
C HIS A 156 6.77 -10.90 1.72
N TYR A 157 5.81 -10.92 0.80
CA TYR A 157 4.60 -10.11 0.92
C TYR A 157 3.39 -10.71 0.21
N TYR A 158 2.21 -10.37 0.71
CA TYR A 158 0.94 -10.64 0.04
C TYR A 158 0.48 -9.38 -0.69
N SER A 159 -0.09 -9.53 -1.88
CA SER A 159 -0.62 -8.40 -2.64
C SER A 159 -1.90 -8.77 -3.39
N GLY A 160 -2.72 -7.76 -3.65
CA GLY A 160 -3.96 -7.90 -4.41
C GLY A 160 -4.82 -6.63 -4.33
N THR A 161 -5.92 -6.62 -5.07
CA THR A 161 -6.93 -5.56 -4.98
C THR A 161 -7.87 -5.85 -3.81
N ALA A 162 -8.11 -4.86 -2.97
CA ALA A 162 -8.99 -4.93 -1.80
C ALA A 162 -9.88 -3.69 -1.68
N TYR A 163 -10.97 -3.81 -0.92
CA TYR A 163 -11.74 -2.68 -0.41
C TYR A 163 -11.49 -2.52 1.09
N LEU A 164 -11.44 -1.28 1.56
CA LEU A 164 -11.59 -0.99 2.98
C LEU A 164 -13.08 -0.92 3.31
N ILE A 165 -13.51 -1.71 4.29
CA ILE A 165 -14.92 -1.95 4.60
C ILE A 165 -15.39 -1.10 5.78
N SER A 166 -14.50 -0.85 6.74
CA SER A 166 -14.80 0.02 7.88
C SER A 166 -13.52 0.65 8.41
N ASP A 167 -13.65 1.85 8.96
CA ASP A 167 -12.73 2.37 9.95
C ASP A 167 -13.06 1.77 11.33
N GLY A 168 -12.03 1.51 12.11
CA GLY A 168 -12.11 1.15 13.51
C GLY A 168 -11.88 2.36 14.40
N VAL A 169 -11.56 2.10 15.67
CA VAL A 169 -11.41 3.17 16.68
C VAL A 169 -10.33 4.16 16.26
N VAL A 170 -10.75 5.41 16.12
CA VAL A 170 -9.86 6.57 16.02
C VAL A 170 -9.56 7.01 17.46
N VAL A 171 -8.33 6.81 17.92
CA VAL A 171 -7.87 7.38 19.19
C VAL A 171 -7.08 8.63 18.87
N GLU A 172 -7.69 9.79 19.11
CA GLU A 172 -6.98 11.06 19.13
C GLU A 172 -6.22 11.17 20.44
N VAL A 173 -4.89 11.27 20.36
CA VAL A 173 -4.06 11.57 21.52
C VAL A 173 -3.90 13.08 21.55
N PRO A 174 -4.40 13.79 22.59
CA PRO A 174 -4.26 15.24 22.68
C PRO A 174 -2.78 15.66 22.57
N GLY A 175 -2.47 16.50 21.57
CA GLY A 175 -1.10 16.96 21.29
C GLY A 175 -0.26 16.06 20.40
N ALA A 176 -0.76 14.93 19.92
CA ALA A 176 -0.09 14.12 18.92
C ALA A 176 -0.54 14.49 17.50
N GLU A 177 0.42 14.66 16.59
CA GLU A 177 0.16 14.92 15.16
C GLU A 177 -0.36 13.68 14.41
N ALA A 178 -0.27 12.50 15.05
CA ALA A 178 -0.63 11.21 14.49
C ALA A 178 -1.83 10.59 15.21
N VAL A 179 -2.82 10.18 14.41
CA VAL A 179 -4.04 9.52 14.88
C VAL A 179 -3.89 8.01 14.69
N LYS A 180 -4.13 7.21 15.73
CA LYS A 180 -4.19 5.75 15.55
C LYS A 180 -5.47 5.41 14.79
N VAL A 181 -5.35 4.63 13.72
CA VAL A 181 -6.49 4.17 12.93
C VAL A 181 -6.38 2.67 12.69
N THR A 182 -7.54 2.01 12.74
CA THR A 182 -7.69 0.62 12.31
C THR A 182 -8.59 0.60 11.07
N TYR A 183 -8.28 -0.21 10.06
CA TYR A 183 -9.19 -0.47 8.94
C TYR A 183 -9.41 -1.96 8.75
N ASN A 184 -10.66 -2.36 8.57
CA ASN A 184 -10.98 -3.70 8.08
C ASN A 184 -10.98 -3.70 6.56
N TYR A 185 -10.42 -4.74 5.96
CA TYR A 185 -10.34 -4.86 4.50
C TYR A 185 -10.77 -6.24 4.00
N ARG A 186 -11.12 -6.31 2.72
CA ARG A 186 -11.39 -7.57 2.00
C ARG A 186 -10.83 -7.51 0.59
N PHE A 187 -10.04 -8.52 0.24
CA PHE A 187 -9.55 -8.71 -1.11
C PHE A 187 -10.68 -9.10 -2.05
N THR A 188 -10.66 -8.53 -3.25
CA THR A 188 -11.61 -8.80 -4.34
C THR A 188 -10.95 -9.49 -5.52
N SER A 189 -9.63 -9.33 -5.66
CA SER A 189 -8.80 -10.16 -6.52
C SER A 189 -8.29 -11.41 -5.80
N THR A 190 -7.68 -12.31 -6.56
CA THR A 190 -6.80 -13.33 -6.01
C THR A 190 -5.65 -12.65 -5.25
N ILE A 191 -5.30 -13.21 -4.09
CA ILE A 191 -4.13 -12.79 -3.31
C ILE A 191 -2.90 -13.50 -3.86
N THR A 192 -1.88 -12.73 -4.24
CA THR A 192 -0.58 -13.26 -4.66
C THR A 192 0.40 -13.16 -3.51
N TYR A 193 1.04 -14.29 -3.18
CA TYR A 193 2.18 -14.32 -2.27
C TYR A 193 3.48 -14.27 -3.08
N THR A 194 4.29 -13.23 -2.85
CA THR A 194 5.60 -13.09 -3.47
C THR A 194 6.67 -13.52 -2.48
N LYS A 195 7.63 -14.30 -2.99
CA LYS A 195 8.88 -14.72 -2.36
C LYS A 195 9.99 -14.67 -3.42
N PRO A 196 11.27 -14.56 -3.03
CA PRO A 196 12.39 -14.65 -3.98
C PRO A 196 12.44 -16.00 -4.71
#